data_AF-A0AAV0W113-F1
#
_entry.id   AF-A0AAV0W113-F1
#
_cell.length_a   1.000
_cell.length_b   1.000
_cell.length_c   1.000
_cell.angle_alpha   90.00
_cell.angle_beta   90.00
_cell.angle_gamma   90.00
#
_symmetry.space_group_name_H-M   'P 1'
#
loop_
_entity.id
_entity.type
_entity.pdbx_description
1 polymer ?
#
loop_
_entity_poly.entity_id
_entity_poly.type
_entity_poly.pdbx_seq_one_letter_code
_entity_poly.pdbx_strand_id
1 'polypeptide(L)'
;MDFEESFINAQDFDSLVVEQAQEMKESTTTTPPPVANKRGRKPGKKSSDKVDIRAKLERSRQSARECRARKKLRYQYLEELVIDREKAVVLLRQELDKYRMWGGEIDEGRIPEGFQGLLDKMGAVKQASAGGVLIM
;
A
#
# COMPACT_ATOMS: atom_id res chain seq x y z
N MET A 1 -27.84 2.91 -3.49
CA MET A 1 -26.88 4.04 -3.49
C MET A 1 -25.65 3.68 -2.66
N ASP A 2 -25.09 2.47 -2.87
CA ASP A 2 -23.83 2.25 -3.58
C ASP A 2 -22.69 3.22 -3.24
N PHE A 3 -22.10 3.04 -2.05
CA PHE A 3 -20.82 3.64 -1.68
C PHE A 3 -19.63 2.70 -1.97
N GLU A 4 -19.90 1.48 -2.45
CA GLU A 4 -18.89 0.43 -2.68
C GLU A 4 -18.34 0.39 -4.12
N GLU A 5 -18.89 1.16 -5.06
CA GLU A 5 -18.54 1.01 -6.49
C GLU A 5 -17.49 2.01 -7.01
N SER A 6 -17.00 2.93 -6.15
CA SER A 6 -15.91 3.86 -6.50
C SER A 6 -14.55 3.42 -5.96
N PHE A 7 -14.39 2.16 -5.56
CA PHE A 7 -13.07 1.59 -5.30
C PHE A 7 -12.31 1.58 -6.63
N ILE A 8 -11.33 2.48 -6.74
CA ILE A 8 -10.54 2.70 -7.96
C ILE A 8 -10.13 1.36 -8.54
N ASN A 9 -10.68 1.06 -9.72
CA ASN A 9 -10.44 -0.18 -10.42
C ASN A 9 -8.94 -0.26 -10.72
N ALA A 10 -8.22 -1.22 -10.12
CA ALA A 10 -6.78 -1.38 -10.34
C ALA A 10 -6.44 -1.58 -11.84
N GLN A 11 -7.42 -2.05 -12.61
CA GLN A 11 -7.34 -2.20 -14.06
C GLN A 11 -7.30 -0.86 -14.82
N ASP A 12 -7.93 0.19 -14.30
CA ASP A 12 -7.94 1.51 -14.95
C ASP A 12 -6.59 2.24 -14.77
N PHE A 13 -5.92 2.05 -13.63
CA PHE A 13 -4.61 2.64 -13.39
C PHE A 13 -3.52 1.99 -14.26
N ASP A 14 -3.53 0.66 -14.40
CA ASP A 14 -2.61 -0.04 -15.29
C ASP A 14 -2.89 0.27 -16.77
N SER A 15 -4.15 0.44 -17.18
CA SER A 15 -4.51 0.87 -18.54
C SER A 15 -3.96 2.26 -18.86
N LEU A 16 -4.07 3.21 -17.93
CA LEU A 16 -3.52 4.57 -18.09
C LEU A 16 -1.98 4.59 -18.18
N VAL A 17 -1.31 3.72 -17.41
CA VAL A 17 0.16 3.59 -17.44
C VAL A 17 0.62 2.95 -18.75
N VAL A 18 -0.14 2.00 -19.30
CA VAL A 18 0.13 1.38 -20.61
C VAL A 18 -0.12 2.36 -21.76
N GLU A 19 -1.20 3.14 -21.73
CA GLU A 19 -1.49 4.19 -22.72
C GLU A 19 -0.42 5.28 -22.73
N GLN A 20 0.01 5.78 -21.55
CA GLN A 20 1.10 6.77 -21.48
C GLN A 20 2.45 6.19 -21.96
N ALA A 21 2.68 4.89 -21.79
CA ALA A 21 3.89 4.23 -22.29
C ALA A 21 3.85 3.98 -23.81
N GLN A 22 2.66 3.90 -24.41
CA GLN A 22 2.47 3.77 -25.85
C GLN A 22 2.58 5.13 -26.55
N GLU A 23 2.03 6.20 -25.95
CA GLU A 23 2.10 7.56 -26.50
C GLU A 23 3.55 8.10 -26.53
N MET A 24 4.38 7.75 -25.54
CA MET A 24 5.82 8.07 -25.54
C MET A 24 6.66 7.27 -26.55
N LYS A 25 6.14 6.18 -27.15
CA LYS A 25 6.86 5.40 -28.17
C LYS A 25 6.64 5.91 -29.58
N GLU A 26 5.50 6.55 -29.86
CA GLU A 26 5.19 7.01 -31.22
C GLU A 26 5.83 8.38 -31.55
N SER A 27 6.15 9.20 -30.54
CA SER A 27 6.70 10.55 -30.74
C SER A 27 8.23 10.65 -30.90
N THR A 28 8.95 9.54 -31.13
CA THR A 28 10.43 9.56 -31.23
C THR A 28 10.97 9.05 -32.57
N THR A 29 10.37 9.47 -33.69
CA THR A 29 11.10 9.59 -34.97
C THR A 29 11.27 11.05 -35.32
N THR A 30 11.98 11.80 -34.47
CA THR A 30 12.63 13.04 -34.91
C THR A 30 13.88 13.25 -34.09
N THR A 31 15.01 12.93 -34.71
CA THR A 31 16.34 13.32 -34.25
C THR A 31 16.35 14.82 -33.97
N PRO A 32 16.65 15.28 -32.73
CA PRO A 32 16.83 16.71 -32.50
C PRO A 32 18.12 17.17 -33.20
N PRO A 33 18.11 18.36 -33.84
CA PRO A 33 19.30 18.89 -34.49
C PRO A 33 20.40 19.15 -33.44
N PRO A 34 21.68 18.94 -33.78
CA PRO A 34 22.78 19.17 -32.85
C PRO A 34 22.94 20.67 -32.60
N VAL A 35 22.50 21.14 -31.43
CA VAL A 35 22.81 22.49 -30.95
C VAL A 35 24.31 22.58 -30.68
N ALA A 36 25.01 23.24 -31.59
CA ALA A 36 26.44 23.44 -31.57
C ALA A 36 26.84 24.50 -30.53
N ASN A 37 27.08 24.07 -29.28
CA ASN A 37 27.89 24.85 -28.35
C ASN A 37 29.37 24.73 -28.74
N LYS A 38 29.79 25.55 -29.70
CA LYS A 38 31.19 25.80 -30.05
C LYS A 38 31.83 26.71 -28.99
N ARG A 39 32.29 26.16 -27.87
CA ARG A 39 33.34 26.80 -27.05
C ARG A 39 34.39 25.77 -26.65
N GLY A 40 35.56 25.88 -27.29
CA GLY A 40 36.84 25.38 -26.81
C GLY A 40 36.98 23.88 -26.61
N ARG A 41 37.16 23.11 -27.70
CA ARG A 41 37.66 21.73 -27.61
C ARG A 41 38.88 21.56 -28.50
N LYS A 42 40.06 21.39 -27.90
CA LYS A 42 41.32 21.10 -28.61
C LYS A 42 41.12 19.89 -29.56
N PRO A 43 41.50 19.98 -30.84
CA PRO A 43 41.33 18.88 -31.78
C PRO A 43 42.42 17.84 -31.51
N GLY A 44 42.11 16.76 -30.78
CA GLY A 44 43.11 15.71 -30.54
C GLY A 44 42.74 14.48 -29.72
N LYS A 45 41.64 14.47 -28.93
CA LYS A 45 41.20 13.27 -28.20
C LYS A 45 39.71 13.02 -28.46
N LYS A 46 39.40 11.99 -29.26
CA LYS A 46 38.02 11.69 -29.71
C LYS A 46 37.48 10.34 -29.19
N SER A 47 38.30 9.51 -28.54
CA SER A 47 37.92 8.18 -28.07
C SER A 47 37.51 8.15 -26.59
N SER A 48 38.29 8.75 -25.68
CA SER A 48 38.00 8.73 -24.23
C SER A 48 36.70 9.46 -23.87
N ASP A 49 36.48 10.63 -24.47
CA ASP A 49 35.34 11.48 -24.09
C ASP A 49 33.99 10.93 -24.51
N LYS A 50 33.94 10.12 -25.58
CA LYS A 50 32.71 9.43 -26.00
C LYS A 50 32.33 8.34 -25.00
N VAL A 51 33.33 7.68 -24.40
CA VAL A 51 33.11 6.71 -23.31
C VAL A 51 32.61 7.42 -22.06
N ASP A 52 33.18 8.58 -21.72
CA ASP A 52 32.73 9.38 -20.57
C ASP A 52 31.30 9.92 -20.73
N ILE A 53 30.91 10.35 -21.93
CA ILE A 53 29.53 10.81 -22.21
C ILE A 53 28.55 9.64 -22.10
N ARG A 54 28.87 8.47 -22.67
CA ARG A 54 28.03 7.26 -22.54
C ARG A 54 27.89 6.83 -21.08
N ALA A 55 28.99 6.83 -20.33
CA ALA A 55 28.98 6.48 -18.91
C ALA A 55 28.17 7.47 -18.06
N LYS A 56 28.24 8.78 -18.34
CA LYS A 56 27.39 9.79 -17.67
C LYS A 56 25.92 9.61 -17.99
N LEU A 57 25.59 9.35 -19.26
CA LEU A 57 24.21 9.13 -19.68
C LEU A 57 23.62 7.88 -19.02
N GLU A 58 24.41 6.80 -18.91
CA GLU A 58 23.96 5.57 -18.27
C GLU A 58 23.76 5.75 -16.76
N ARG A 59 24.65 6.47 -16.06
CA ARG A 59 24.45 6.85 -14.66
C ARG A 59 23.19 7.70 -14.45
N SER A 60 22.91 8.64 -15.35
CA SER A 60 21.69 9.45 -15.28
C SER A 60 20.43 8.61 -15.49
N ARG A 61 20.48 7.64 -16.40
CA ARG A 61 19.37 6.69 -16.62
C ARG A 61 19.17 5.79 -15.41
N GLN A 62 20.25 5.27 -14.85
CA GLN A 62 20.21 4.39 -13.69
C GLN A 62 19.62 5.10 -12.47
N SER A 63 20.09 6.30 -12.15
CA SER A 63 19.53 7.12 -11.06
C SER A 63 18.05 7.45 -11.27
N ALA A 64 17.61 7.71 -12.51
CA ALA A 64 16.20 7.90 -12.82
C ALA A 64 15.36 6.62 -12.59
N ARG A 65 15.89 5.44 -12.96
CA ARG A 65 15.24 4.14 -12.68
C ARG A 65 15.13 3.86 -11.19
N GLU A 66 16.22 4.07 -10.46
CA GLU A 66 16.27 3.90 -9.00
C GLU A 66 15.30 4.85 -8.29
N CYS A 67 15.18 6.09 -8.75
CA CYS A 67 14.20 7.04 -8.23
C CYS A 67 12.76 6.51 -8.37
N ARG A 68 12.42 5.98 -9.56
CA ARG A 68 11.10 5.38 -9.82
C ARG A 68 10.86 4.14 -8.96
N ALA A 69 11.83 3.23 -8.90
CA ALA A 69 11.75 2.02 -8.09
C ALA A 69 11.56 2.36 -6.59
N ARG A 70 12.32 3.32 -6.08
CA ARG A 70 12.21 3.80 -4.70
C ARG A 70 10.85 4.42 -4.41
N LYS A 71 10.31 5.22 -5.34
CA LYS A 71 8.97 5.80 -5.21
C LYS A 71 7.89 4.72 -5.17
N LYS A 72 7.99 3.70 -6.04
CA LYS A 72 7.05 2.56 -6.05
C LYS A 72 7.08 1.80 -4.73
N LEU A 73 8.27 1.42 -4.24
CA LEU A 73 8.43 0.73 -2.96
C LEU A 73 7.88 1.55 -1.80
N ARG A 74 8.11 2.87 -1.79
CA ARG A 74 7.59 3.76 -0.75
C ARG A 74 6.07 3.78 -0.72
N TYR A 75 5.42 3.86 -1.88
CA TYR A 75 3.96 3.89 -1.94
C TYR A 75 3.35 2.54 -1.62
N GLN A 76 3.95 1.44 -2.08
CA GLN A 76 3.53 0.10 -1.71
C GLN A 76 3.54 -0.08 -0.17
N TYR A 77 4.63 0.31 0.50
CA TYR A 77 4.69 0.23 1.97
C TYR A 77 3.62 1.08 2.65
N LEU A 78 3.39 2.30 2.17
CA LEU A 78 2.35 3.18 2.74
C LEU A 78 0.94 2.62 2.52
N GLU A 79 0.70 2.02 1.36
CA GLU A 79 -0.55 1.35 1.02
C GLU A 79 -0.81 0.15 1.93
N GLU A 80 0.19 -0.73 2.11
CA GLU A 80 0.12 -1.87 3.03
C GLU A 80 -0.18 -1.40 4.48
N LEU A 81 0.49 -0.36 4.96
CA LEU A 81 0.22 0.21 6.29
C LEU A 81 -1.21 0.74 6.44
N VAL A 82 -1.76 1.39 5.42
CA VAL A 82 -3.12 1.91 5.45
C VAL A 82 -4.11 0.75 5.46
N ILE A 83 -3.93 -0.24 4.59
CA ILE A 83 -4.77 -1.44 4.51
C ILE A 83 -4.82 -2.16 5.87
N ASP A 84 -3.66 -2.41 6.49
CA ASP A 84 -3.59 -3.09 7.78
C ASP A 84 -4.31 -2.31 8.88
N ARG A 85 -4.16 -0.98 8.87
CA ARG A 85 -4.84 -0.10 9.82
C ARG A 85 -6.35 -0.09 9.63
N GLU A 86 -6.82 0.01 8.38
CA GLU A 86 -8.25 -0.02 8.05
C GLU A 86 -8.87 -1.36 8.47
N LYS A 87 -8.19 -2.47 8.19
CA LYS A 87 -8.61 -3.80 8.63
C LYS A 87 -8.72 -3.91 10.15
N ALA A 88 -7.72 -3.40 10.88
CA ALA A 88 -7.75 -3.37 12.34
C ALA A 88 -8.92 -2.53 12.87
N VAL A 89 -9.20 -1.37 12.27
CA VAL A 89 -10.33 -0.52 12.66
C VAL A 89 -11.67 -1.23 12.44
N VAL A 90 -11.82 -1.92 11.31
CA VAL A 90 -13.06 -2.68 11.02
C VAL A 90 -13.26 -3.80 12.04
N LEU A 91 -12.22 -4.57 12.35
CA LEU A 91 -12.29 -5.65 13.35
C LEU A 91 -12.66 -5.10 14.73
N LEU A 92 -12.04 -4.00 15.16
CA LEU A 92 -12.33 -3.37 16.45
C LEU A 92 -13.77 -2.81 16.51
N ARG A 93 -14.29 -2.27 15.41
CA ARG A 93 -15.68 -1.81 15.35
C ARG A 93 -16.66 -2.98 15.47
N GLN A 94 -16.42 -4.08 14.76
CA GLN A 94 -17.23 -5.29 14.87
C GLN A 94 -17.22 -5.85 16.30
N GLU A 95 -16.07 -5.87 16.94
CA GLU A 95 -15.93 -6.30 18.33
C GLU A 95 -16.69 -5.36 19.31
N LEU A 96 -16.57 -4.04 19.11
CA LEU A 96 -17.30 -3.06 19.91
C LEU A 96 -18.83 -3.21 19.75
N ASP A 97 -19.31 -3.36 18.52
CA ASP A 97 -20.74 -3.51 18.24
C ASP A 97 -21.29 -4.81 18.85
N LYS A 98 -20.52 -5.89 18.79
CA LYS A 98 -20.83 -7.14 19.51
C LYS A 98 -21.00 -6.90 21.01
N TYR A 99 -20.07 -6.19 21.66
CA TYR A 99 -20.19 -5.91 23.09
C TYR A 99 -21.37 -5.00 23.45
N ARG A 100 -21.71 -4.05 22.58
CA ARG A 100 -22.90 -3.22 22.75
C ARG A 100 -24.18 -4.04 22.70
N MET A 101 -24.29 -4.95 21.73
CA MET A 101 -25.43 -5.86 21.63
C MET A 101 -25.53 -6.76 22.87
N TRP A 102 -24.40 -7.35 23.29
CA TRP A 102 -24.34 -8.18 24.49
C TRP A 102 -24.73 -7.40 25.75
N GLY A 103 -24.30 -6.15 25.87
CA GLY A 103 -24.69 -5.26 26.97
C GLY A 103 -26.21 -5.13 27.07
N GLY A 104 -26.89 -4.83 25.96
CA GLY A 104 -28.35 -4.72 25.94
C GLY A 104 -29.07 -6.03 26.30
N GLU A 105 -28.59 -7.17 25.80
CA GLU A 105 -29.15 -8.48 26.18
C GLU A 105 -28.96 -8.80 27.66
N ILE A 106 -27.79 -8.48 28.23
CA ILE A 106 -27.48 -8.68 29.65
C ILE A 106 -28.34 -7.76 30.52
N ASP A 107 -28.53 -6.50 30.11
CA ASP A 107 -29.41 -5.55 30.80
C ASP A 107 -30.87 -6.04 30.82
N GLU A 108 -31.28 -6.80 29.80
CA GLU A 108 -32.57 -7.48 29.71
C GLU A 108 -32.60 -8.86 30.41
N GLY A 109 -31.52 -9.25 31.10
CA GLY A 109 -31.40 -10.50 31.84
C GLY A 109 -31.20 -11.74 30.96
N ARG A 110 -30.87 -11.58 29.68
CA ARG A 110 -30.53 -12.68 28.76
C ARG A 110 -29.02 -12.90 28.71
N ILE A 111 -28.62 -14.15 28.48
CA ILE A 111 -27.21 -14.51 28.31
C ILE A 111 -26.91 -14.53 26.80
N PRO A 112 -26.00 -13.66 26.30
CA PRO A 112 -25.71 -13.58 24.88
C PRO A 112 -24.99 -14.82 24.33
N GLU A 113 -25.25 -15.14 23.07
CA GLU A 113 -24.61 -16.28 22.41
C GLU A 113 -23.09 -16.09 22.33
N GLY A 114 -22.33 -17.11 22.74
CA GLY A 114 -20.87 -17.06 22.76
C GLY A 114 -20.27 -16.33 23.97
N PHE A 115 -21.08 -15.81 24.90
CA PHE A 115 -20.63 -15.20 26.15
C PHE A 115 -19.83 -16.17 27.01
N GLN A 116 -20.28 -17.43 27.12
CA GLN A 116 -19.56 -18.48 27.86
C GLN A 116 -18.14 -18.70 27.32
N GLY A 117 -17.99 -18.75 25.99
CA GLY A 117 -16.68 -18.91 25.36
C GLY A 117 -15.76 -17.69 25.55
N LEU A 118 -16.32 -16.49 25.76
CA LEU A 118 -15.53 -15.32 26.18
C LEU A 118 -15.05 -15.48 27.63
N LEU A 119 -15.93 -15.91 28.55
CA LEU A 119 -15.58 -16.14 29.95
C LEU A 119 -14.49 -17.21 30.09
N ASP A 120 -14.57 -18.28 29.30
CA ASP A 120 -13.53 -19.32 29.24
C ASP A 120 -12.19 -18.75 28.77
N LYS A 121 -12.21 -17.91 27.72
CA LYS A 121 -11.00 -17.21 27.22
C LYS A 121 -10.41 -16.23 28.23
N MET A 122 -11.24 -15.56 29.02
CA MET A 122 -10.81 -14.65 30.08
C MET A 122 -10.38 -15.38 31.36
N GLY A 123 -10.46 -16.72 31.40
CA GLY A 123 -10.08 -17.52 32.57
C GLY A 123 -11.04 -17.40 33.75
N ALA A 124 -12.25 -16.89 33.52
CA ALA A 124 -13.26 -16.68 34.57
C ALA A 124 -14.03 -17.97 34.94
N VAL A 125 -13.95 -19.01 34.11
CA VAL A 125 -14.66 -20.28 34.34
C VAL A 125 -13.69 -21.33 34.84
N LYS A 126 -13.41 -21.29 36.15
CA LYS A 126 -13.04 -22.52 36.84
C LYS A 126 -14.33 -23.31 37.05
N GLN A 127 -14.45 -24.47 36.42
CA GLN A 127 -15.43 -25.46 36.84
C GLN A 127 -15.16 -25.79 38.31
N ALA A 128 -15.96 -25.23 39.21
CA ALA A 128 -16.08 -25.75 40.56
C ALA A 128 -16.89 -27.04 40.47
N SER A 129 -16.18 -28.17 40.44
CA SER A 129 -16.78 -29.42 40.88
C SER A 129 -17.30 -29.20 42.30
N ALA A 130 -18.63 -29.27 42.44
CA ALA A 130 -19.40 -29.19 43.67
C ALA A 130 -19.37 -27.84 44.42
N GLY A 131 -20.50 -27.11 44.33
CA GLY A 131 -20.94 -26.16 45.35
C GLY A 131 -20.80 -24.68 44.99
N GLY A 132 -21.87 -24.10 44.47
CA GLY A 132 -22.14 -22.65 44.50
C GLY A 132 -21.35 -21.80 43.51
N VAL A 133 -22.03 -21.29 42.49
CA VAL A 133 -21.53 -20.18 41.68
C VAL A 133 -21.76 -18.89 42.47
N LEU A 134 -20.70 -18.35 43.08
CA LEU A 134 -20.68 -16.98 43.58
C LEU A 134 -20.08 -16.11 42.48
N ILE A 135 -20.93 -15.28 41.86
CA ILE A 135 -20.50 -14.18 41.00
C ILE A 135 -20.12 -13.05 41.96
N MET A 136 -18.84 -12.64 41.96
CA MET A 136 -18.40 -11.41 42.64
C MET A 136 -18.92 -10.18 41.91
#